data_AF-A0A661QP12-F1
#
_entry.id   AF-A0A661QP12-F1
#
_cell.length_a   1.000
_cell.length_b   1.000
_cell.length_c   1.000
_cell.angle_alpha   90.00
_cell.angle_beta   90.00
_cell.angle_gamma   90.00
#
_symmetry.space_group_name_H-M   'P 1'
#
loop_
_entity.id
_entity.type
_entity.pdbx_description
1 polymer ?
#
loop_
_entity_poly.entity_id
_entity_poly.type
_entity_poly.pdbx_seq_one_letter_code
_entity_poly.pdbx_strand_id
1 'polypeptide(L)' 'MMIFWILIIASLVFLINWLIRSAGRDKASRKTGSNTALEILKERYARGEIDKEEFESKKKDLNGK' A
#
# COMPACT_ATOMS: atom_id res chain seq x y z
N MET A 1 -17.53 -1.22 24.80
CA MET A 1 -17.57 -0.27 23.67
C MET A 1 -16.20 -0.03 23.04
N MET A 2 -15.14 0.28 23.81
CA MET A 2 -13.78 0.49 23.28
C MET A 2 -13.09 -0.79 22.76
N ILE A 3 -13.38 -1.93 23.41
CA ILE A 3 -12.86 -3.25 23.03
C ILE A 3 -13.33 -3.68 21.63
N PHE A 4 -14.55 -3.28 21.25
CA PHE A 4 -15.11 -3.56 19.93
C PHE A 4 -14.32 -2.84 18.82
N TRP A 5 -13.91 -1.59 19.07
CA TRP A 5 -13.05 -0.84 18.17
C TRP A 5 -11.65 -1.46 18.03
N ILE A 6 -11.07 -1.96 19.12
CA ILE A 6 -9.76 -2.63 19.08
C ILE A 6 -9.82 -3.90 18.22
N LEU A 7 -10.88 -4.71 18.34
CA LEU A 7 -11.08 -5.91 17.51
C LEU A 7 -11.24 -5.57 16.02
N ILE A 8 -11.98 -4.51 15.71
CA ILE A 8 -12.13 -4.02 14.32
C ILE A 8 -10.78 -3.60 13.75
N ILE A 9 -10.01 -2.79 14.48
CA ILE A 9 -8.70 -2.31 14.05
C ILE A 9 -7.73 -3.48 13.88
N ALA A 10 -7.70 -4.41 14.84
CA ALA A 10 -6.85 -5.60 14.77
C ALA A 10 -7.19 -6.48 13.55
N SER A 11 -8.48 -6.70 13.28
CA SER A 11 -8.95 -7.43 12.10
C SER A 11 -8.55 -6.73 10.80
N LEU A 12 -8.72 -5.41 10.74
CA LEU A 12 -8.34 -4.61 9.57
C LEU A 12 -6.83 -4.69 9.29
N VAL A 13 -6.01 -4.50 10.32
CA VAL A 13 -4.54 -4.58 10.20
C VAL A 13 -4.11 -5.99 9.79
N PHE A 14 -4.73 -7.04 10.36
CA PHE A 14 -4.46 -8.41 10.00
C PHE A 14 -4.81 -8.70 8.54
N LEU A 15 -5.97 -8.23 8.06
CA LEU A 15 -6.42 -8.39 6.69
C LEU A 15 -5.49 -7.67 5.70
N ILE A 16 -5.09 -6.44 6.01
CA ILE A 16 -4.14 -5.65 5.21
C ILE A 16 -2.78 -6.35 5.15
N ASN A 17 -2.26 -6.81 6.29
CA ASN A 17 -0.96 -7.50 6.36
C ASN A 17 -0.99 -8.85 5.61
N TRP A 18 -2.11 -9.58 5.71
CA TRP A 18 -2.33 -10.81 4.95
C TRP A 18 -2.41 -10.53 3.46
N LEU A 19 -3.12 -9.47 3.05
CA LEU A 19 -3.27 -9.08 1.65
C LEU A 19 -1.95 -8.59 1.04
N ILE A 20 -1.11 -7.88 1.79
CA ILE A 20 0.24 -7.48 1.34
C ILE A 20 1.13 -8.74 1.19
N ARG A 21 1.08 -9.66 2.15
CA ARG A 21 1.84 -10.92 2.09
C ARG A 21 1.37 -11.87 0.99
N SER A 22 0.08 -11.86 0.64
CA SER A 22 -0.45 -12.65 -0.47
C SER A 22 -0.18 -11.98 -1.81
N ALA A 23 -0.33 -10.65 -1.91
CA ALA A 23 -0.02 -9.88 -3.12
C ALA A 23 1.49 -9.92 -3.47
N GLY A 24 2.36 -10.14 -2.50
CA GLY A 24 3.81 -10.29 -2.71
C GLY A 24 4.24 -11.60 -3.38
N ARG A 25 3.35 -12.59 -3.57
CA ARG A 25 3.70 -13.87 -4.20
C ARG A 25 3.34 -14.00 -5.68
N ASP A 26 2.56 -13.09 -6.25
CA ASP A 26 1.99 -13.25 -7.61
C ASP A 26 2.42 -12.20 -8.65
N LYS A 27 3.52 -11.47 -8.45
CA LYS A 27 4.04 -10.52 -9.47
C LYS A 27 5.29 -11.01 -10.21
N ALA A 28 5.30 -12.29 -10.54
CA ALA A 28 6.19 -12.85 -11.54
C ALA A 28 5.48 -13.03 -12.89
N SER A 29 4.65 -12.09 -13.36
CA SER A 29 4.27 -12.07 -14.79
C SER A 29 3.60 -10.77 -15.27
N ARG A 30 4.36 -9.98 -16.05
CA ARG A 30 3.96 -9.57 -17.41
C ARG A 30 2.95 -8.43 -17.66
N LYS A 31 2.73 -7.43 -16.80
CA LYS A 31 2.15 -6.17 -17.30
C LYS A 31 2.42 -4.96 -16.41
N THR A 32 2.98 -3.91 -17.01
CA THR A 32 2.94 -2.49 -16.61
C THR A 32 3.92 -2.00 -15.53
N GLY A 33 5.00 -1.35 -16.00
CA GLY A 33 5.93 -0.60 -15.15
C GLY A 33 5.30 0.54 -14.33
N SER A 34 4.08 0.96 -14.66
CA SER A 34 3.30 1.96 -13.91
C SER A 34 2.80 1.45 -12.55
N ASN A 35 2.31 0.20 -12.48
CA ASN A 35 1.80 -0.35 -11.21
C ASN A 35 2.92 -0.67 -10.23
N THR A 36 4.11 -1.03 -10.74
CA THR A 36 5.28 -1.31 -9.89
C THR A 36 5.78 -0.02 -9.21
N ALA A 37 5.85 1.08 -9.96
CA ALA A 37 6.25 2.37 -9.41
C ALA A 37 5.28 2.87 -8.32
N LEU A 38 3.96 2.76 -8.56
CA LEU A 38 2.94 3.13 -7.58
C LEU A 38 2.93 2.21 -6.35
N GLU A 39 3.16 0.91 -6.51
CA GLU A 39 3.27 -0.01 -5.37
C GLU A 39 4.51 0.26 -4.51
N ILE A 40 5.66 0.52 -5.13
CA ILE A 40 6.87 0.92 -4.40
C ILE A 40 6.62 2.21 -3.63
N LEU A 41 5.93 3.18 -4.25
CA LEU A 41 5.58 4.44 -3.60
C LEU A 41 4.68 4.21 -2.37
N LYS A 42 3.67 3.34 -2.53
CA LYS A 42 2.73 3.00 -1.46
C LYS A 42 3.40 2.23 -0.32
N GLU A 43 4.36 1.36 -0.65
CA GLU A 43 5.16 0.65 0.34
C GLU A 43 5.99 1.61 1.19
N ARG A 44 6.67 2.59 0.58
CA ARG A 44 7.45 3.59 1.32
C ARG A 44 6.59 4.48 2.21
N TYR A 45 5.39 4.84 1.75
CA TYR A 45 4.43 5.57 2.56
C TYR A 45 3.93 4.73 3.75
N ALA A 46 3.63 3.46 3.54
CA ALA A 46 3.23 2.54 4.60
C ALA A 46 4.37 2.28 5.61
N ARG A 47 5.63 2.34 5.16
CA ARG A 47 6.82 2.31 6.01
C ARG A 47 7.07 3.64 6.75
N GLY A 48 6.39 4.72 6.37
CA GLY A 48 6.60 6.06 6.91
C GLY A 48 7.89 6.73 6.45
N GLU A 49 8.54 6.21 5.39
CA GLU A 49 9.78 6.78 4.83
C GLU A 49 9.52 8.03 3.98
N ILE A 50 8.28 8.23 3.56
CA ILE A 50 7.83 9.41 2.83
C ILE A 50 6.56 9.95 3.48
N ASP A 51 6.45 11.27 3.50
CA ASP A 51 5.24 11.94 3.98
C ASP A 51 4.10 11.81 2.96
N LYS A 52 2.87 12.03 3.43
CA LYS A 52 1.67 12.03 2.58
C LYS A 52 1.80 13.04 1.44
N GLU A 53 2.39 14.21 1.69
CA GLU A 53 2.57 15.23 0.65
C GLU A 53 3.49 14.75 -0.49
N GLU A 54 4.59 14.07 -0.15
CA GLU A 54 5.50 13.49 -1.14
C GLU A 54 4.87 12.31 -1.90
N PHE A 55 4.08 11.49 -1.22
CA PHE A 55 3.32 10.41 -1.84
C PHE A 55 2.33 10.94 -2.88
N GLU A 56 1.56 11.99 -2.55
CA GLU A 56 0.57 12.55 -3.47
C GLU A 56 1.22 13.23 -4.68
N SER A 57 2.35 13.92 -4.50
CA SER A 57 3.10 14.55 -5.59
C SER A 57 3.61 13.50 -6.61
N LYS A 58 4.30 12.46 -6.12
CA LYS A 58 4.85 11.39 -6.97
C LYS A 58 3.76 10.51 -7.59
N LYS A 59 2.64 10.29 -6.88
CA LYS A 59 1.47 9.58 -7.42
C LYS A 59 0.85 10.31 -8.60
N LYS A 60 0.73 11.65 -8.54
CA LYS A 60 0.19 12.45 -9.63
C LYS A 60 1.10 12.44 -10.86
N ASP A 61 2.41 12.52 -10.65
CA ASP A 61 3.41 12.43 -11.72
C ASP A 61 3.34 11.08 -12.47
N LEU A 62 3.20 9.98 -11.72
CA LEU A 62 3.08 8.63 -12.27
C LEU A 62 1.72 8.32 -12.94
N ASN A 63 0.67 9.10 -12.63
CA ASN A 63 -0.68 8.93 -13.18
C ASN A 63 -1.02 9.94 -14.30
N GLY A 64 -0.20 10.96 -14.50
CA GLY A 64 -0.44 12.08 -15.43
C GLY A 64 0.01 11.86 -16.87
N LYS A 65 0.13 10.60 -17.34
CA LYS A 65 0.54 10.27 -18.70
C LYS A 65 -0.59 9.66 -19.52
#